data_AF-A0A3C0YM49-F1
#
_entry.id   AF-A0A3C0YM49-F1
#
_cell.length_a   1.000
_cell.length_b   1.000
_cell.length_c   1.000
_cell.angle_alpha   90.00
_cell.angle_beta   90.00
_cell.angle_gamma   90.00
#
_symmetry.space_group_name_H-M   'P 1'
#
loop_
_entity.id
_entity.type
_entity.pdbx_description
1 polymer ?
#
loop_
_entity_poly.entity_id
_entity_poly.type
_entity_poly.pdbx_seq_one_letter_code
_entity_poly.pdbx_strand_id
1 'polypeptide(L)'
;GYMISDDVKKIIEVSNVDLNIKEINPYSFERAIAPHISFKSNKIDIRLIKKYLRSFENKMDYLFIEGVGGYAVPLTETFTTADLVENLDIPVILVVGMKLGCINHALLTVESILNRKQKLCGWVANRVDKDMQAYEENFSFLKEKIKAPCLGEVPYFKDFDPYKASKFINLNKLNDKAYEG
;
A
#
# COMPACT_ATOMS: atom_id res chain seq x y z
N GLY A 1 -8.62 -23.47 -12.81
CA GLY A 1 -9.11 -23.08 -11.47
C GLY A 1 -8.62 -21.69 -11.17
N TYR A 2 -9.37 -20.89 -10.41
CA TYR A 2 -8.91 -19.55 -10.01
C TYR A 2 -7.76 -19.71 -9.01
N MET A 3 -6.53 -19.33 -9.38
CA MET A 3 -5.38 -19.37 -8.49
C MET A 3 -5.49 -18.20 -7.50
N ILE A 4 -5.65 -18.52 -6.22
CA ILE A 4 -5.71 -17.54 -5.12
C ILE A 4 -4.29 -17.42 -4.55
N SER A 5 -3.71 -16.22 -4.59
CA SER A 5 -2.41 -15.96 -3.96
C SER A 5 -2.50 -16.13 -2.45
N ASP A 6 -1.38 -16.46 -1.81
CA ASP A 6 -1.34 -16.59 -0.35
C ASP A 6 -1.66 -15.26 0.36
N ASP A 7 -1.40 -14.12 -0.29
CA ASP A 7 -1.76 -12.79 0.23
C ASP A 7 -3.28 -12.61 0.28
N VAL A 8 -4.01 -13.02 -0.77
CA VAL A 8 -5.48 -12.95 -0.78
C VAL A 8 -6.08 -13.84 0.30
N LYS A 9 -5.48 -15.02 0.57
CA LYS A 9 -5.92 -15.88 1.68
C LYS A 9 -5.74 -15.18 3.03
N LYS A 10 -4.57 -14.59 3.28
CA LYS A 10 -4.31 -13.82 4.51
C LYS A 10 -5.28 -12.66 4.68
N ILE A 11 -5.58 -11.92 3.60
CA ILE A 11 -6.56 -10.83 3.64
C ILE A 11 -7.92 -11.35 4.09
N ILE A 12 -8.39 -12.47 3.52
CA ILE A 12 -9.66 -13.09 3.92
C ILE A 12 -9.62 -13.53 5.39
N GLU A 13 -8.53 -14.17 5.84
CA GLU A 13 -8.39 -14.66 7.22
C GLU A 13 -8.44 -13.54 8.28
N VAL A 14 -7.93 -12.34 7.98
CA VAL A 14 -7.89 -11.21 8.93
C VAL A 14 -9.04 -10.23 8.76
N SER A 15 -9.86 -10.38 7.72
CA SER A 15 -11.00 -9.50 7.45
C SER A 15 -12.17 -9.85 8.36
N ASN A 16 -12.85 -8.82 8.87
CA ASN A 16 -14.04 -8.94 9.72
C ASN A 16 -15.36 -8.92 8.91
N VAL A 17 -15.27 -8.97 7.58
CA VAL A 17 -16.39 -8.97 6.65
C VAL A 17 -16.23 -10.11 5.65
N ASP A 18 -17.34 -10.67 5.18
CA ASP A 18 -17.32 -11.71 4.15
C ASP A 18 -16.93 -11.09 2.80
N LEU A 19 -15.74 -11.46 2.32
CA LEU A 19 -15.18 -10.98 1.06
C LEU A 19 -15.32 -12.03 -0.04
N ASN A 20 -15.90 -11.62 -1.18
CA ASN A 20 -15.88 -12.45 -2.38
C ASN A 20 -14.55 -12.27 -3.12
N ILE A 21 -13.84 -13.38 -3.35
CA ILE A 21 -12.53 -13.40 -4.04
C ILE A 21 -12.57 -12.65 -5.38
N LYS A 22 -13.67 -12.76 -6.14
CA LYS A 22 -13.79 -12.09 -7.45
C LYS A 22 -13.92 -10.57 -7.34
N GLU A 23 -14.32 -10.07 -6.18
CA GLU A 23 -14.48 -8.63 -5.90
C GLU A 23 -13.17 -8.03 -5.37
N ILE A 24 -12.43 -8.77 -4.52
CA ILE A 24 -11.20 -8.28 -3.89
C ILE A 24 -9.94 -8.53 -4.73
N ASN A 25 -9.95 -9.54 -5.60
CA ASN A 25 -8.90 -9.81 -6.54
C ASN A 25 -9.51 -10.02 -7.93
N PRO A 26 -9.95 -8.96 -8.64
CA PRO A 26 -10.58 -9.13 -9.95
C PRO A 26 -9.59 -9.55 -11.05
N TYR A 27 -8.29 -9.31 -10.83
CA TYR A 27 -7.22 -9.60 -11.79
C TYR A 27 -6.12 -10.45 -11.13
N SER A 28 -6.10 -11.76 -11.41
CA SER A 28 -5.06 -12.69 -10.94
C SER A 28 -4.28 -13.25 -12.14
N PHE A 29 -2.96 -13.32 -12.01
CA PHE A 29 -2.06 -13.82 -13.06
C PHE A 29 -1.22 -14.99 -12.57
N GLU A 30 -0.93 -15.93 -13.47
CA GLU A 30 -0.26 -17.19 -13.11
C GLU A 30 1.22 -17.02 -12.69
N ARG A 31 1.86 -15.91 -13.05
CA ARG A 31 3.28 -15.67 -12.80
C ARG A 31 3.48 -14.52 -11.83
N ALA A 32 4.26 -14.77 -10.77
CA ALA A 32 4.76 -13.77 -9.83
C ALA A 32 5.90 -12.93 -10.46
N ILE A 33 5.56 -12.19 -11.51
CA ILE A 33 6.44 -11.23 -12.19
C ILE A 33 5.76 -9.87 -12.24
N ALA A 34 6.49 -8.81 -12.57
CA ALA A 34 5.92 -7.47 -12.67
C ALA A 34 4.69 -7.48 -13.61
N PRO A 35 3.56 -6.84 -13.24
CA PRO A 35 2.29 -7.10 -13.90
C PRO A 35 2.30 -6.79 -15.40
N HIS A 36 3.00 -5.74 -15.84
CA HIS A 36 3.17 -5.44 -17.27
C HIS A 36 3.77 -6.59 -18.09
N ILE A 37 4.53 -7.50 -17.49
CA ILE A 37 5.13 -8.66 -18.16
C ILE A 37 4.13 -9.84 -18.22
N SER A 38 3.33 -10.03 -17.16
CA SER A 38 2.31 -11.08 -17.10
C SER A 38 1.01 -10.70 -17.82
N PHE A 39 0.77 -9.41 -18.04
CA PHE A 39 -0.47 -8.83 -18.55
C PHE A 39 -0.34 -8.33 -19.99
N LYS A 40 0.06 -9.23 -20.90
CA LYS A 40 0.41 -8.88 -22.30
C LYS A 40 -0.75 -8.46 -23.21
N SER A 41 -2.00 -8.61 -22.80
CA SER A 41 -3.15 -8.48 -23.71
C SER A 41 -4.39 -7.80 -23.13
N ASN A 42 -4.37 -7.38 -21.86
CA ASN A 42 -5.57 -6.90 -21.20
C ASN A 42 -5.44 -5.43 -20.77
N LYS A 43 -6.57 -4.73 -20.78
CA LYS A 43 -6.70 -3.39 -20.20
C LYS A 43 -7.23 -3.56 -18.78
N ILE A 44 -6.73 -2.77 -17.85
CA ILE A 44 -7.34 -2.67 -16.52
C ILE A 44 -8.64 -1.88 -16.69
N ASP A 45 -9.79 -2.54 -16.46
CA ASP A 45 -11.08 -1.86 -16.44
C ASP A 45 -11.27 -1.16 -15.09
N ILE A 46 -10.97 0.14 -15.09
CA ILE A 46 -11.16 1.04 -13.95
C ILE A 46 -12.63 1.11 -13.52
N ARG A 47 -13.58 0.96 -14.45
CA ARG A 47 -15.02 1.02 -14.12
C ARG A 47 -15.42 -0.20 -13.30
N LEU A 48 -14.87 -1.36 -13.61
CA LEU A 48 -15.06 -2.58 -12.83
C LEU A 48 -14.51 -2.42 -11.42
N ILE A 49 -13.30 -1.89 -11.26
CA ILE A 49 -12.71 -1.63 -9.94
C ILE A 49 -13.58 -0.66 -9.14
N LYS A 50 -13.98 0.48 -9.73
CA LYS A 50 -14.88 1.45 -9.10
C LYS A 50 -16.24 0.86 -8.73
N LYS A 51 -16.74 -0.12 -9.49
CA LYS A 51 -17.98 -0.83 -9.16
C LYS A 51 -17.80 -1.67 -7.89
N TYR A 52 -16.68 -2.39 -7.76
CA TYR A 52 -16.41 -3.19 -6.56
C TYR A 52 -16.12 -2.31 -5.34
N LEU A 53 -15.35 -1.23 -5.48
CA LEU A 53 -15.15 -0.27 -4.38
C LEU A 53 -16.49 0.26 -3.85
N ARG A 54 -17.40 0.66 -4.75
CA ARG A 54 -18.76 1.07 -4.40
C ARG A 54 -19.58 -0.02 -3.72
N SER A 55 -19.35 -1.29 -4.05
CA SER A 55 -20.07 -2.40 -3.41
C SER A 55 -19.63 -2.66 -1.96
N PHE A 56 -18.48 -2.10 -1.56
CA PHE A 56 -17.96 -2.11 -0.20
C PHE A 56 -18.35 -0.86 0.60
N GLU A 57 -18.81 0.21 -0.07
CA GLU A 57 -19.31 1.41 0.60
C GLU A 57 -20.42 1.05 1.59
N ASN A 58 -20.34 1.60 2.80
CA ASN A 58 -21.25 1.36 3.93
C ASN A 58 -21.24 -0.06 4.53
N LYS A 59 -20.36 -0.96 4.09
CA LYS A 59 -20.19 -2.29 4.71
C LYS A 59 -19.05 -2.35 5.72
N MET A 60 -18.17 -1.36 5.72
CA MET A 60 -16.97 -1.30 6.55
C MET A 60 -16.58 0.16 6.81
N ASP A 61 -15.96 0.39 7.97
CA ASP A 61 -15.42 1.72 8.33
C ASP A 61 -14.17 2.06 7.52
N TYR A 62 -13.36 1.04 7.17
CA TYR A 62 -12.13 1.19 6.42
C TYR A 62 -12.01 0.11 5.34
N LEU A 63 -11.65 0.54 4.12
CA LEU A 63 -11.25 -0.33 3.02
C LEU A 63 -9.78 -0.09 2.70
N PHE A 64 -8.94 -1.08 2.96
CA PHE A 64 -7.54 -1.05 2.57
C PHE A 64 -7.36 -1.71 1.20
N ILE A 65 -6.65 -1.02 0.31
CA ILE A 65 -6.30 -1.53 -1.02
C ILE A 65 -4.80 -1.73 -1.06
N GLU A 66 -4.37 -2.99 -1.12
CA GLU A 66 -2.96 -3.32 -1.29
C GLU A 66 -2.58 -3.17 -2.77
N GLY A 67 -1.57 -2.34 -3.05
CA GLY A 67 -0.97 -2.24 -4.38
C GLY A 67 -0.03 -3.41 -4.67
N VAL A 68 0.37 -3.55 -5.93
CA VAL A 68 1.36 -4.57 -6.32
C VAL A 68 2.73 -3.91 -6.50
N GLY A 69 3.69 -4.28 -5.65
CA GLY A 69 5.04 -3.72 -5.66
C GLY A 69 5.10 -2.26 -5.18
N GLY A 70 5.98 -1.45 -5.80
CA GLY A 70 6.13 -0.04 -5.47
C GLY A 70 5.09 0.89 -6.12
N TYR A 71 5.01 2.12 -5.62
CA TYR A 71 4.04 3.13 -6.06
C TYR A 71 4.07 3.44 -7.57
N ALA A 72 5.25 3.39 -8.21
CA ALA A 72 5.41 3.63 -9.65
C ALA A 72 5.49 2.34 -10.49
N VAL A 73 5.10 1.18 -9.93
CA VAL A 73 5.18 -0.08 -10.68
C VAL A 73 4.22 -0.06 -11.87
N PRO A 74 4.68 -0.46 -13.07
CA PRO A 74 3.83 -0.61 -14.24
C PRO A 74 2.91 -1.83 -14.08
N LEU A 75 1.61 -1.56 -14.08
CA LEU A 75 0.56 -2.57 -14.12
C LEU A 75 0.30 -3.07 -15.54
N THR A 76 0.44 -2.17 -16.52
CA THR A 76 0.46 -2.43 -17.96
C THR A 76 1.60 -1.64 -18.61
N GLU A 77 1.79 -1.74 -19.93
CA GLU A 77 2.80 -0.95 -20.65
C GLU A 77 2.63 0.57 -20.51
N THR A 78 1.40 1.06 -20.33
CA THR A 78 1.08 2.49 -20.29
C THR A 78 0.34 2.91 -19.02
N PHE A 79 0.32 2.06 -18.00
CA PHE A 79 -0.48 2.28 -16.79
C PHE A 79 0.23 1.75 -15.56
N THR A 80 0.34 2.57 -14.53
CA THR A 80 1.06 2.32 -13.29
C THR A 80 0.13 2.28 -12.08
N THR A 81 0.62 1.82 -10.94
CA THR A 81 -0.10 1.94 -9.67
C THR A 81 -0.44 3.39 -9.33
N ALA A 82 0.44 4.34 -9.63
CA ALA A 82 0.18 5.76 -9.45
C ALA A 82 -1.02 6.24 -10.30
N ASP A 83 -1.12 5.80 -11.55
CA ASP A 83 -2.26 6.13 -12.43
C ASP A 83 -3.57 5.51 -11.90
N LEU A 84 -3.49 4.31 -11.31
CA LEU A 84 -4.64 3.69 -10.65
C LEU A 84 -5.15 4.52 -9.48
N VAL A 85 -4.24 4.95 -8.59
CA VAL A 85 -4.59 5.80 -7.44
C VAL A 85 -5.25 7.10 -7.91
N GLU A 86 -4.70 7.74 -8.94
CA GLU A 86 -5.26 8.97 -9.53
C GLU A 86 -6.67 8.73 -10.09
N ASN A 87 -6.85 7.64 -10.85
CA ASN A 87 -8.13 7.31 -11.45
C ASN A 87 -9.21 6.98 -10.41
N LEU A 88 -8.82 6.44 -9.26
CA LEU A 88 -9.73 6.08 -8.18
C LEU A 88 -9.99 7.24 -7.19
N ASP A 89 -9.18 8.31 -7.22
CA ASP A 89 -9.22 9.42 -6.26
C ASP A 89 -9.20 8.93 -4.80
N ILE A 90 -8.26 8.04 -4.50
CA ILE A 90 -8.08 7.45 -3.17
C ILE A 90 -6.81 7.98 -2.48
N PRO A 91 -6.81 8.11 -1.15
CA PRO A 91 -5.61 8.48 -0.42
C PRO A 91 -4.61 7.32 -0.32
N VAL A 92 -3.34 7.66 -0.13
CA VAL A 92 -2.21 6.74 -0.06
C VAL A 92 -1.67 6.66 1.37
N ILE A 93 -1.39 5.44 1.82
CA ILE A 93 -0.53 5.16 2.97
C ILE A 93 0.80 4.63 2.45
N LEU A 94 1.91 5.27 2.82
CA LEU A 94 3.25 4.83 2.43
C LEU A 94 3.85 3.89 3.48
N VAL A 95 4.26 2.69 3.08
CA VAL A 95 5.04 1.79 3.94
C VAL A 95 6.53 1.92 3.58
N VAL A 96 7.34 2.41 4.50
CA VAL A 96 8.79 2.58 4.33
C VAL A 96 9.49 1.39 4.96
N GLY A 97 10.13 0.55 4.13
CA GLY A 97 11.06 -0.46 4.61
C GLY A 97 12.33 0.21 5.14
N MET A 98 12.53 0.19 6.46
CA MET A 98 13.70 0.77 7.12
C MET A 98 14.90 -0.16 6.91
N LYS A 99 15.76 0.27 5.98
CA LYS A 99 17.04 -0.36 5.58
C LYS A 99 17.92 0.70 4.91
N LEU A 100 19.17 0.37 4.59
CA LEU A 100 20.05 1.29 3.86
C LEU A 100 19.38 1.78 2.55
N GLY A 101 19.41 3.10 2.34
CA GLY A 101 18.77 3.76 1.19
C GLY A 101 17.29 4.16 1.40
N CYS A 102 16.67 3.81 2.54
CA CYS A 102 15.25 4.09 2.77
C CYS A 102 14.90 5.59 2.72
N ILE A 103 15.81 6.48 3.12
CA ILE A 103 15.61 7.93 3.04
C ILE A 103 15.32 8.36 1.60
N ASN A 104 16.21 7.99 0.68
CA ASN A 104 16.07 8.34 -0.73
C ASN A 104 14.77 7.76 -1.30
N HIS A 105 14.50 6.48 -1.06
CA HIS A 105 13.29 5.83 -1.58
C HIS A 105 12.00 6.44 -1.02
N ALA A 106 11.96 6.73 0.28
CA ALA A 106 10.78 7.32 0.90
C ALA A 106 10.53 8.74 0.37
N LEU A 107 11.54 9.61 0.35
CA LEU A 107 11.38 10.98 -0.09
C LEU A 107 11.03 11.10 -1.58
N LEU A 108 11.67 10.31 -2.45
CA LEU A 108 11.30 10.26 -3.87
C LEU A 108 9.87 9.75 -4.09
N THR A 109 9.43 8.79 -3.26
CA THR A 109 8.05 8.28 -3.34
C THR A 109 7.05 9.34 -2.88
N VAL A 110 7.34 10.03 -1.77
CA VAL A 110 6.53 11.15 -1.27
C VAL A 110 6.44 12.26 -2.32
N GLU A 111 7.56 12.66 -2.90
CA GLU A 111 7.60 13.66 -3.97
C GLU A 111 6.75 13.22 -5.17
N SER A 112 6.84 11.95 -5.58
CA SER A 112 6.04 11.41 -6.69
C SER A 112 4.53 11.38 -6.42
N ILE A 113 4.12 11.17 -5.17
CA ILE A 113 2.72 11.24 -4.73
C ILE A 113 2.24 12.70 -4.80
N LEU A 114 2.99 13.63 -4.19
CA LEU A 114 2.60 15.04 -4.10
C LEU A 114 2.61 15.74 -5.47
N ASN A 115 3.58 15.47 -6.34
CA ASN A 115 3.64 16.04 -7.69
C ASN A 115 2.47 15.60 -8.57
N ARG A 116 1.86 14.45 -8.27
CA ARG A 116 0.60 13.98 -8.89
C ARG A 116 -0.66 14.54 -8.20
N LYS A 117 -0.50 15.44 -7.23
CA LYS A 117 -1.58 16.00 -6.40
C LYS A 117 -2.40 14.93 -5.67
N GLN A 118 -1.79 13.79 -5.41
CA GLN A 118 -2.41 12.71 -4.66
C GLN A 118 -2.22 12.93 -3.16
N LYS A 119 -3.13 12.35 -2.37
CA LYS A 119 -3.21 12.58 -0.94
C LYS A 119 -2.38 11.54 -0.20
N LEU A 120 -1.29 11.93 0.46
CA LEU A 120 -0.58 11.07 1.41
C LEU A 120 -1.22 11.22 2.80
N CYS A 121 -2.07 10.28 3.22
CA CYS A 121 -2.82 10.36 4.48
C CYS A 121 -2.09 9.78 5.69
N GLY A 122 -0.95 9.11 5.45
CA GLY A 122 -0.08 8.62 6.51
C GLY A 122 1.07 7.77 5.98
N TRP A 123 1.97 7.40 6.87
CA TRP A 123 3.05 6.47 6.56
C TRP A 123 3.40 5.58 7.75
N VAL A 124 4.02 4.44 7.46
CA VAL A 124 4.48 3.45 8.45
C VAL A 124 5.98 3.21 8.24
N ALA A 125 6.76 3.29 9.32
CA ALA A 125 8.13 2.78 9.33
C ALA A 125 8.08 1.28 9.63
N ASN A 126 8.58 0.45 8.72
CA ASN A 126 8.63 -1.00 8.88
C ASN A 126 10.09 -1.46 8.95
N ARG A 127 10.54 -1.92 10.13
CA ARG A 127 11.91 -2.39 10.33
C ARG A 127 12.10 -3.79 9.74
N VAL A 128 12.51 -3.80 8.48
CA VAL A 128 12.78 -5.03 7.71
C VAL A 128 14.21 -5.53 7.88
N ASP A 129 15.14 -4.65 8.24
CA ASP A 129 16.52 -5.00 8.54
C ASP A 129 16.77 -4.86 10.05
N LYS A 130 17.03 -5.98 10.70
CA LYS A 130 17.30 -6.02 12.14
C LYS A 130 18.60 -5.32 12.50
N ASP A 131 19.59 -5.34 11.61
CA ASP A 131 20.96 -4.87 11.84
C ASP A 131 21.20 -3.47 11.22
N MET A 132 20.14 -2.79 10.80
CA MET A 132 20.23 -1.43 10.24
C MET A 132 20.96 -0.49 11.20
N GLN A 133 22.07 0.07 10.73
CA GLN A 133 22.82 1.10 11.45
C GLN A 133 22.06 2.43 11.43
N ALA A 134 22.22 3.21 12.51
CA ALA A 134 21.62 4.54 12.67
C ALA A 134 20.10 4.57 12.42
N TYR A 135 19.39 3.53 12.87
CA TYR A 135 17.95 3.40 12.65
C TYR A 135 17.17 4.58 13.25
N GLU A 136 17.47 4.97 14.50
CA GLU A 136 16.78 6.04 15.22
C GLU A 136 16.96 7.40 14.54
N GLU A 137 18.17 7.68 14.05
CA GLU A 137 18.49 8.90 13.32
C GLU A 137 17.76 8.94 11.97
N ASN A 138 17.75 7.82 11.25
CA ASN A 138 17.04 7.71 9.98
C ASN A 138 15.51 7.82 10.14
N PHE A 139 14.95 7.19 11.18
CA PHE A 139 13.53 7.30 11.51
C PHE A 139 13.16 8.74 11.89
N SER A 140 13.95 9.36 12.77
CA SER A 140 13.74 10.74 13.21
C SER A 140 13.82 11.72 12.04
N PHE A 141 14.80 11.54 11.14
CA PHE A 141 14.92 12.35 9.92
C PHE A 141 13.69 12.21 9.01
N LEU A 142 13.24 10.97 8.75
CA LEU A 142 12.04 10.73 7.95
C LEU A 142 10.79 11.34 8.59
N LYS A 143 10.64 11.25 9.91
CA LYS A 143 9.53 11.84 10.64
C LYS A 143 9.51 13.37 10.59
N GLU A 144 10.68 14.01 10.51
CA GLU A 144 10.79 15.46 10.29
C GLU A 144 10.44 15.84 8.84
N LYS A 145 10.88 15.05 7.84
CA LYS A 145 10.71 15.38 6.42
C LYS A 145 9.36 14.99 5.83
N ILE A 146 8.75 13.90 6.29
CA ILE A 146 7.45 13.44 5.82
C ILE A 146 6.37 14.13 6.66
N LYS A 147 5.67 15.08 6.06
CA LYS A 147 4.65 15.88 6.73
C LYS A 147 3.36 15.10 7.04
N ALA A 148 3.11 14.01 6.33
CA ALA A 148 2.00 13.10 6.62
C ALA A 148 2.21 12.39 7.98
N PRO A 149 1.13 12.04 8.70
CA PRO A 149 1.24 11.44 10.02
C PRO A 149 1.95 10.08 9.98
N CYS A 150 2.89 9.87 10.89
CA CYS A 150 3.47 8.55 11.15
C CYS A 150 2.44 7.70 11.93
N LEU A 151 1.82 6.77 11.22
CA LEU A 151 0.78 5.88 11.73
C LEU A 151 1.37 4.85 12.69
N GLY A 152 2.61 4.43 12.45
CA GLY A 152 3.24 3.40 13.26
C GLY A 152 4.71 3.17 12.93
N GLU A 153 5.38 2.56 13.90
CA GLU A 153 6.76 2.10 13.80
C GLU A 153 6.78 0.60 14.15
N VAL A 154 6.82 -0.23 13.12
CA VAL A 154 6.74 -1.68 13.25
C VAL A 154 8.15 -2.25 13.46
N PRO A 155 8.43 -2.92 14.60
CA PRO A 155 9.74 -3.47 14.88
C PRO A 155 10.04 -4.68 13.99
N TYR A 156 11.30 -5.11 13.99
CA TYR A 156 11.67 -6.33 13.30
C TYR A 156 11.08 -7.55 14.00
N PHE A 157 10.38 -8.39 13.23
CA PHE A 157 9.87 -9.68 13.69
C PHE A 157 10.66 -10.80 13.02
N LYS A 158 11.30 -11.65 13.82
CA LYS A 158 11.93 -12.89 13.32
C LYS A 158 10.88 -13.83 12.74
N ASP A 159 9.77 -13.99 13.46
CA ASP A 159 8.59 -14.74 13.05
C ASP A 159 7.44 -13.73 12.95
N PHE A 160 7.00 -13.44 11.72
CA PHE A 160 5.98 -12.42 11.48
C PHE A 160 4.62 -12.86 12.03
N ASP A 161 4.01 -12.00 12.85
CA ASP A 161 2.69 -12.17 13.42
C ASP A 161 1.89 -10.87 13.20
N PRO A 162 0.84 -10.90 12.35
CA PRO A 162 0.09 -9.69 12.02
C PRO A 162 -0.64 -9.09 13.23
N TYR A 163 -1.06 -9.90 14.21
CA TYR A 163 -1.72 -9.41 15.42
C TYR A 163 -0.76 -8.76 16.41
N LYS A 164 0.53 -9.13 16.38
CA LYS A 164 1.57 -8.42 17.13
C LYS A 164 1.98 -7.15 16.41
N ALA A 165 2.16 -7.21 15.10
CA ALA A 165 2.55 -6.05 14.29
C ALA A 165 1.49 -4.95 14.34
N SER A 166 0.20 -5.29 14.31
CA SER A 166 -0.89 -4.32 14.33
C SER A 166 -0.91 -3.42 15.58
N LYS A 167 -0.36 -3.88 16.72
CA LYS A 167 -0.25 -3.10 17.96
C LYS A 167 0.65 -1.87 17.84
N PHE A 168 1.49 -1.82 16.80
CA PHE A 168 2.39 -0.71 16.53
C PHE A 168 1.80 0.32 15.56
N ILE A 169 0.59 0.07 15.04
CA ILE A 169 -0.09 0.93 14.08
C ILE A 169 -1.29 1.58 14.76
N ASN A 170 -1.41 2.91 14.62
CA ASN A 170 -2.52 3.68 15.15
C ASN A 170 -3.26 4.38 14.00
N LEU A 171 -4.38 3.80 13.59
CA LEU A 171 -5.23 4.32 12.51
C LEU A 171 -5.97 5.62 12.90
N ASN A 172 -6.10 5.94 14.18
CA ASN A 172 -6.68 7.23 14.61
C ASN A 172 -5.82 8.43 14.21
N LYS A 173 -4.57 8.20 13.80
CA LYS A 173 -3.69 9.21 13.24
C LYS A 173 -3.89 9.44 11.74
N LEU A 174 -4.70 8.62 11.06
CA LEU A 174 -5.04 8.85 9.66
C LEU A 174 -5.62 10.25 9.52
N ASN A 175 -5.13 10.97 8.52
CA ASN A 175 -5.63 12.30 8.22
C ASN A 175 -6.30 12.29 6.85
N ASP A 176 -7.63 12.23 6.85
CA ASP A 176 -8.44 12.28 5.64
C ASP A 176 -8.38 13.66 4.96
N LYS A 177 -7.91 14.69 5.70
CA LYS A 177 -7.52 15.98 5.13
C LYS A 177 -6.11 15.83 4.58
N ALA A 178 -6.04 15.54 3.29
CA ALA A 178 -4.81 15.45 2.50
C ALA A 178 -3.76 16.46 2.93
N TYR A 179 -2.51 16.01 3.06
CA TYR A 179 -1.39 16.93 2.97
C TYR A 179 -1.28 17.37 1.51
N GLU A 180 -1.78 18.58 1.21
CA GLU A 180 -1.51 19.27 -0.05
C GLU A 180 -0.18 20.01 0.11
N GLY A 181 0.73 19.78 -0.84
CA GLY A 181 2.11 20.28 -0.87
C GLY A 181 2.28 21.71 -0.39
#